data_AF-A0A8T3BHP9-F1
#
_entry.id   AF-A0A8T3BHP9-F1
#
_cell.length_a   1.000
_cell.length_b   1.000
_cell.length_c   1.000
_cell.angle_alpha   90.00
_cell.angle_beta   90.00
_cell.angle_gamma   90.00
#
_symmetry.space_group_name_H-M   'P 1'
#
loop_
_entity.id
_entity.type
_entity.pdbx_description
1 polymer ?
#
loop_
_entity_poly.entity_id
_entity_poly.type
_entity_poly.pdbx_seq_one_letter_code
_entity_poly.pdbx_strand_id
1 'polypeptide(L)'
;MMQPIHGSEGNKLIIGESFWRNSGMPIFHKVGMIIHGKVKFCAKFMKIVKHGGGQVFKSLQRLVQSLKYGTNTLGVILVKNESSVSRHLKHCALEQDIPTMPASWIINSLFCGKLLSPKRDRCAPLHRIKMPSFPKPQVDVDMSQEI
;
A
#
# COMPACT_ATOMS: atom_id res chain seq x y z
N MET A 1 -0.38 -37.91 -8.84
CA MET A 1 -1.40 -38.22 -7.81
C MET A 1 -1.68 -36.92 -7.07
N MET A 2 -2.78 -36.23 -7.39
CA MET A 2 -3.15 -34.96 -6.77
C MET A 2 -3.77 -35.24 -5.40
N GLN A 3 -3.27 -34.59 -4.34
CA GLN A 3 -3.86 -34.72 -3.01
C GLN A 3 -5.15 -33.88 -2.90
N PRO A 4 -6.14 -34.31 -2.09
CA PRO A 4 -7.40 -33.61 -1.96
C PRO A 4 -7.23 -32.35 -1.11
N ILE A 5 -7.66 -31.21 -1.65
CA ILE A 5 -7.84 -29.97 -0.89
C ILE A 5 -8.98 -30.22 0.09
N HIS A 6 -8.65 -30.36 1.38
CA HIS A 6 -9.64 -30.37 2.44
C HIS A 6 -10.36 -29.02 2.44
N GLY A 7 -11.65 -29.05 2.07
CA GLY A 7 -12.54 -27.91 2.19
C GLY A 7 -12.59 -27.47 3.64
N SER A 8 -12.19 -26.22 3.89
CA SER A 8 -12.42 -25.58 5.18
C SER A 8 -13.92 -25.59 5.44
N GLU A 9 -14.31 -26.29 6.50
CA GLU A 9 -15.65 -26.32 7.06
C GLU A 9 -16.18 -24.88 7.15
N GLY A 10 -17.30 -24.65 6.48
CA GLY A 10 -17.84 -23.32 6.23
C GLY A 10 -18.35 -22.70 7.52
N ASN A 11 -17.54 -21.85 8.16
CA ASN A 11 -18.02 -20.93 9.17
C ASN A 11 -19.16 -20.12 8.55
N LYS A 12 -20.39 -20.36 9.01
CA LYS A 12 -21.59 -19.62 8.61
C LYS A 12 -21.34 -18.14 8.91
N LEU A 13 -21.09 -17.34 7.87
CA LEU A 13 -20.88 -15.91 8.01
C LEU A 13 -22.22 -15.26 8.37
N ILE A 14 -22.35 -14.86 9.64
CA ILE A 14 -23.48 -14.05 10.09
C ILE A 14 -23.20 -12.60 9.70
N ILE A 15 -24.11 -11.99 8.94
CA ILE A 15 -24.02 -10.59 8.54
C ILE A 15 -24.04 -9.73 9.82
N GLY A 16 -22.92 -9.06 10.11
CA GLY A 16 -22.77 -8.18 11.27
C GLY A 16 -21.61 -8.55 12.20
N GLU A 17 -21.14 -9.81 12.17
CA GLU A 17 -20.02 -10.26 12.99
C GLU A 17 -18.67 -10.05 12.30
N SER A 18 -17.61 -9.88 13.10
CA SER A 18 -16.24 -9.75 12.59
C SER A 18 -15.76 -11.06 11.98
N PHE A 19 -15.12 -11.00 10.82
CA PHE A 19 -14.55 -12.19 10.18
C PHE A 19 -13.33 -12.68 10.96
N TRP A 20 -13.51 -13.75 11.73
CA TRP A 20 -12.47 -14.38 12.55
C TRP A 20 -11.67 -15.41 11.75
N ARG A 21 -10.35 -15.42 11.93
CA ARG A 21 -9.46 -16.51 11.51
C ARG A 21 -9.69 -17.70 12.44
N ASN A 22 -9.33 -18.92 12.01
CA ASN A 22 -9.31 -20.13 12.85
C ASN A 22 -8.53 -19.97 14.17
N SER A 23 -7.69 -18.94 14.30
CA SER A 23 -6.98 -18.57 15.53
C SER A 23 -7.76 -17.63 16.46
N GLY A 24 -9.06 -17.44 16.23
CA GLY A 24 -9.91 -16.56 17.04
C GLY A 24 -9.52 -15.09 16.98
N MET A 25 -8.84 -14.62 15.92
CA MET A 25 -8.52 -13.20 15.70
C MET A 25 -9.08 -12.68 14.38
N PRO A 26 -9.53 -11.41 14.27
CA PRO A 26 -10.07 -10.89 13.02
C PRO A 26 -9.04 -10.90 11.89
N ILE A 27 -9.48 -11.06 10.63
CA ILE A 27 -8.57 -11.19 9.47
C ILE A 27 -7.60 -10.00 9.28
N PHE A 28 -8.02 -8.79 9.64
CA PHE A 28 -7.21 -7.57 9.56
C PHE A 28 -6.69 -7.11 10.93
N HIS A 29 -6.61 -8.01 11.91
CA HIS A 29 -6.02 -7.71 13.22
C HIS A 29 -4.60 -7.14 13.07
N LYS A 30 -4.32 -6.02 13.76
CA LYS A 30 -3.04 -5.27 13.70
C LYS A 30 -2.63 -4.81 12.30
N VAL A 31 -3.59 -4.67 11.38
CA VAL A 31 -3.36 -4.09 10.05
C VAL A 31 -3.84 -2.64 10.05
N GLY A 32 -2.91 -1.72 9.80
CA GLY A 32 -3.18 -0.31 9.57
C GLY A 32 -3.30 0.00 8.08
N MET A 33 -4.32 0.75 7.68
CA MET A 33 -4.60 1.03 6.28
C MET A 33 -4.87 2.50 6.01
N ILE A 34 -4.41 2.99 4.87
CA ILE A 34 -4.90 4.23 4.26
C ILE A 34 -5.74 3.83 3.06
N ILE A 35 -6.96 4.35 2.96
CA ILE A 35 -7.83 4.05 1.83
C ILE A 35 -7.86 5.29 0.93
N HIS A 36 -7.32 5.14 -0.27
CA HIS A 36 -7.18 6.23 -1.22
C HIS A 36 -8.07 6.00 -2.45
N GLY A 37 -8.84 7.02 -2.81
CA GLY A 37 -9.74 7.00 -3.97
C GLY A 37 -10.99 7.84 -3.77
N LYS A 38 -12.03 7.53 -4.57
CA LYS A 38 -13.34 8.21 -4.48
C LYS A 38 -14.02 7.94 -3.13
N VAL A 39 -14.79 8.91 -2.63
CA VAL A 39 -15.50 8.81 -1.33
C VAL A 39 -16.31 7.52 -1.17
N LYS A 40 -17.07 7.12 -2.20
CA LYS A 40 -17.85 5.86 -2.19
C LYS A 40 -16.96 4.62 -2.00
N PHE A 41 -15.78 4.60 -2.62
CA PHE A 41 -14.81 3.52 -2.46
C PHE A 41 -14.25 3.51 -1.03
N CYS A 42 -13.81 4.67 -0.54
CA CYS A 42 -13.26 4.81 0.80
C CYS A 42 -14.27 4.41 1.88
N ALA A 43 -15.52 4.85 1.77
CA ALA A 43 -16.59 4.50 2.71
C ALA A 43 -16.87 2.98 2.74
N LYS A 44 -16.92 2.34 1.56
CA LYS A 44 -17.16 0.89 1.45
C LYS A 44 -16.04 0.10 2.12
N PHE A 45 -14.79 0.36 1.76
CA PHE A 45 -13.66 -0.40 2.30
C PHE A 45 -13.34 -0.04 3.74
N MET A 46 -13.62 1.18 4.20
CA MET A 46 -13.46 1.54 5.60
C MET A 46 -14.34 0.69 6.51
N LYS A 47 -15.60 0.45 6.11
CA LYS A 47 -16.49 -0.44 6.86
C LYS A 47 -15.94 -1.86 6.89
N ILE A 48 -15.56 -2.41 5.73
CA ILE A 48 -15.00 -3.77 5.61
C ILE A 48 -13.76 -3.94 6.50
N VAL A 49 -12.81 -3.02 6.42
CA VAL A 49 -11.56 -3.08 7.19
C VAL A 49 -11.84 -3.02 8.69
N LYS A 50 -12.70 -2.10 9.14
CA LYS A 50 -13.07 -1.99 10.55
C LYS A 50 -13.78 -3.24 11.08
N HIS A 51 -14.72 -3.80 10.32
CA HIS A 51 -15.39 -5.06 10.70
C HIS A 51 -14.42 -6.24 10.74
N GLY A 52 -13.40 -6.27 9.88
CA GLY A 52 -12.34 -7.27 9.95
C GLY A 52 -11.26 -6.98 10.99
N GLY A 53 -11.44 -6.01 11.89
CA GLY A 53 -10.52 -5.69 12.99
C GLY A 53 -9.31 -4.83 12.63
N GLY A 54 -9.29 -4.23 11.44
CA GLY A 54 -8.23 -3.33 10.98
C GLY A 54 -8.47 -1.87 11.35
N GLN A 55 -7.41 -1.08 11.27
CA GLN A 55 -7.44 0.36 11.57
C GLN A 55 -7.30 1.18 10.28
N VAL A 56 -8.10 2.25 10.15
CA VAL A 56 -8.05 3.15 8.99
C VAL A 56 -7.51 4.51 9.42
N PHE A 57 -6.45 4.96 8.74
CA PHE A 57 -5.76 6.21 9.01
C PHE A 57 -6.07 7.25 7.94
N LYS A 58 -6.15 8.52 8.35
CA LYS A 58 -6.36 9.65 7.45
C LYS A 58 -5.08 10.11 6.75
N SER A 59 -3.91 9.80 7.32
CA SER A 59 -2.61 10.25 6.80
C SER A 59 -1.52 9.19 6.93
N LEU A 60 -0.54 9.25 6.01
CA LEU A 60 0.64 8.37 5.99
C LEU A 60 1.44 8.48 7.29
N GLN A 61 1.64 9.69 7.79
CA GLN A 61 2.35 9.93 9.04
C GLN A 61 1.73 9.17 10.23
N ARG A 62 0.39 9.18 10.36
CA ARG A 62 -0.30 8.46 11.46
C ARG A 62 -0.17 6.95 11.31
N LEU A 63 -0.25 6.44 10.08
CA LEU A 63 -0.01 5.03 9.81
C LEU A 63 1.43 4.63 10.20
N VAL A 64 2.43 5.39 9.74
CA VAL A 64 3.85 5.16 10.08
C VAL A 64 4.08 5.19 11.58
N GLN A 65 3.50 6.16 12.29
CA GLN A 65 3.59 6.20 13.75
C GLN A 65 3.01 4.94 14.40
N SER A 66 1.85 4.46 13.92
CA SER A 66 1.24 3.25 14.46
C SER A 66 2.12 2.00 14.30
N LEU A 67 2.89 1.93 13.21
CA LEU A 67 3.87 0.87 12.97
C LEU A 67 5.06 1.00 13.94
N LYS A 68 5.60 2.21 14.10
CA LYS A 68 6.72 2.48 15.03
C LYS A 68 6.38 2.17 16.48
N TYR A 69 5.15 2.47 16.92
CA TYR A 69 4.67 2.17 18.27
C TYR A 69 4.21 0.71 18.44
N GLY A 70 4.22 -0.12 17.40
CA GLY A 70 3.81 -1.52 17.46
C GLY A 70 2.29 -1.75 17.63
N THR A 71 1.48 -0.70 17.49
CA THR A 71 0.01 -0.83 17.50
C THR A 71 -0.49 -1.57 16.25
N ASN A 72 0.19 -1.38 15.12
CA ASN A 72 0.01 -2.19 13.91
C ASN A 72 1.32 -2.88 13.54
N THR A 73 1.21 -4.10 13.04
CA THR A 73 2.35 -4.89 12.53
C THR A 73 2.48 -4.80 11.01
N LEU A 74 1.41 -4.41 10.32
CA LEU A 74 1.40 -4.25 8.88
C LEU A 74 0.72 -2.92 8.48
N GLY A 75 1.36 -2.17 7.60
CA GLY A 75 0.81 -0.96 6.99
C GLY A 75 0.56 -1.15 5.51
N VAL A 76 -0.58 -0.69 4.99
CA VAL A 76 -0.92 -0.80 3.56
C VAL A 76 -1.65 0.45 3.07
N ILE A 77 -1.35 0.90 1.85
CA ILE A 77 -2.21 1.84 1.12
C ILE A 77 -3.16 1.04 0.22
N LEU A 78 -4.45 1.10 0.50
CA LEU A 78 -5.49 0.45 -0.30
C LEU A 78 -6.01 1.41 -1.37
N VAL A 79 -5.95 0.98 -2.62
CA VAL A 79 -6.42 1.75 -3.78
C VAL A 79 -7.44 0.95 -4.59
N LYS A 80 -8.25 1.63 -5.39
CA LYS A 80 -9.16 0.92 -6.31
C LYS A 80 -8.35 0.11 -7.34
N ASN A 81 -7.39 0.78 -7.96
CA ASN A 81 -6.49 0.26 -8.99
C ASN A 81 -5.09 0.85 -8.73
N GLU A 82 -4.02 0.15 -9.10
CA GLU A 82 -2.64 0.63 -8.89
C GLU A 82 -2.32 1.96 -9.61
N SER A 83 -3.00 2.25 -10.72
CA SER A 83 -2.87 3.51 -11.45
C SER A 83 -3.52 4.71 -10.76
N SER A 84 -4.36 4.49 -9.76
CA SER A 84 -5.17 5.55 -9.12
C SER A 84 -4.43 6.35 -8.04
N VAL A 85 -3.20 5.99 -7.70
CA VAL A 85 -2.40 6.65 -6.67
C VAL A 85 -1.40 7.61 -7.32
N SER A 86 -1.22 8.80 -6.72
CA SER A 86 -0.26 9.77 -7.22
C SER A 86 1.18 9.25 -7.12
N ARG A 87 2.06 9.71 -8.02
CA ARG A 87 3.48 9.36 -7.98
C ARG A 87 4.13 9.73 -6.64
N HIS A 88 3.76 10.88 -6.09
CA HIS A 88 4.27 11.35 -4.80
C HIS A 88 3.86 10.43 -3.65
N LEU A 89 2.58 10.03 -3.57
CA LEU A 89 2.12 9.12 -2.52
C LEU A 89 2.79 7.74 -2.64
N LYS A 90 2.96 7.23 -3.88
CA LYS A 90 3.75 6.02 -4.17
C LYS A 90 5.17 6.12 -3.62
N HIS A 91 5.85 7.23 -3.90
CA HIS A 91 7.22 7.46 -3.48
C HIS A 91 7.35 7.55 -1.96
N CYS A 92 6.53 8.36 -1.30
CA CYS A 92 6.54 8.46 0.17
C CYS A 92 6.17 7.15 0.86
N ALA A 93 5.28 6.35 0.27
CA ALA A 93 4.95 5.03 0.81
C ALA A 93 6.13 4.06 0.70
N LEU A 94 6.84 4.07 -0.44
CA LEU A 94 8.04 3.27 -0.67
C LEU A 94 9.14 3.60 0.33
N GLU A 95 9.40 4.89 0.60
CA GLU A 95 10.40 5.33 1.60
C GLU A 95 10.13 4.79 3.01
N GLN A 96 8.86 4.48 3.32
CA GLN A 96 8.43 3.96 4.61
C GLN A 96 8.19 2.44 4.61
N ASP A 97 8.58 1.73 3.53
CA ASP A 97 8.29 0.31 3.28
C ASP A 97 6.79 -0.06 3.38
N ILE A 98 5.90 0.86 2.97
CA ILE A 98 4.45 0.67 2.98
C ILE A 98 3.98 0.30 1.56
N PRO A 99 3.53 -0.95 1.32
CA PRO A 99 3.02 -1.36 0.01
C PRO A 99 1.69 -0.67 -0.33
N THR A 100 1.50 -0.41 -1.62
CA THR A 100 0.20 -0.02 -2.19
C THR A 100 -0.45 -1.25 -2.79
N MET A 101 -1.68 -1.58 -2.37
CA MET A 101 -2.40 -2.77 -2.80
C MET A 101 -3.75 -2.41 -3.45
N PRO A 102 -4.14 -3.07 -4.55
CA PRO A 102 -5.47 -2.92 -5.12
C PRO A 102 -6.56 -3.52 -4.22
N ALA A 103 -7.80 -3.07 -4.44
CA ALA A 103 -8.99 -3.54 -3.73
C ALA A 103 -9.17 -5.07 -3.78
N SER A 104 -8.72 -5.69 -4.87
CA SER A 104 -8.72 -7.15 -5.05
C SER A 104 -7.92 -7.88 -3.96
N TRP A 105 -6.90 -7.26 -3.36
CA TRP A 105 -6.15 -7.88 -2.26
C TRP A 105 -7.02 -8.10 -1.01
N ILE A 106 -7.87 -7.14 -0.65
CA ILE A 106 -8.84 -7.29 0.45
C ILE A 106 -9.86 -8.38 0.10
N ILE A 107 -10.42 -8.31 -1.11
CA ILE A 107 -11.46 -9.26 -1.56
C ILE A 107 -10.92 -10.69 -1.56
N ASN A 108 -9.73 -10.90 -2.12
CA ASN A 108 -9.10 -12.21 -2.18
C ASN A 108 -8.69 -12.70 -0.79
N SER A 109 -8.25 -11.79 0.11
CA SER A 109 -7.95 -12.17 1.50
C SER A 109 -9.21 -12.68 2.22
N LEU A 110 -10.33 -11.97 2.07
CA LEU A 110 -11.61 -12.39 2.63
C LEU A 110 -12.09 -13.71 2.04
N PHE A 111 -12.02 -13.86 0.72
CA PHE A 111 -12.42 -15.08 0.03
C PHE A 111 -11.59 -16.29 0.46
N CYS A 112 -10.27 -16.12 0.64
CA CYS A 112 -9.40 -17.18 1.13
C CYS A 112 -9.47 -17.38 2.65
N GLY A 113 -10.23 -16.57 3.38
CA GLY A 113 -10.27 -16.56 4.84
C GLY A 113 -8.94 -16.26 5.53
N LYS A 114 -7.96 -15.70 4.80
CA LYS A 114 -6.62 -15.42 5.31
C LYS A 114 -6.07 -14.12 4.73
N LEU A 115 -5.33 -13.38 5.54
CA LEU A 115 -4.64 -12.19 5.08
C LEU A 115 -3.54 -12.59 4.08
N LEU A 116 -3.68 -12.19 2.82
CA LEU A 116 -2.66 -12.45 1.81
C LEU A 116 -1.45 -11.55 2.04
N SER A 117 -0.25 -12.06 1.84
CA SER A 117 0.96 -11.24 1.88
C SER A 117 0.87 -10.15 0.81
N PRO A 118 1.06 -8.86 1.16
CA PRO A 118 1.10 -7.80 0.16
C PRO A 118 2.31 -8.07 -0.75
N LYS A 119 2.05 -8.23 -2.05
CA LYS A 119 3.13 -8.36 -3.04
C LYS A 119 3.84 -7.02 -3.11
N ARG A 120 5.16 -7.04 -2.94
CA ARG A 120 6.00 -5.86 -3.10
C ARG A 120 6.33 -5.76 -4.58
N ASP A 121 5.80 -4.75 -5.27
CA ASP A 121 6.44 -4.31 -6.49
C ASP A 121 7.74 -3.65 -6.07
N ARG A 122 8.85 -4.39 -6.20
CA ARG A 122 10.16 -3.76 -6.21
C ARG A 122 10.17 -2.93 -7.48
N CYS A 123 9.88 -1.63 -7.37
CA CYS A 123 10.25 -0.71 -8.43
C CYS A 123 11.75 -0.94 -8.67
N ALA A 124 12.12 -1.31 -9.91
CA ALA A 124 13.52 -1.31 -10.30
C ALA A 124 14.12 0.05 -9.87
N PRO A 125 15.34 0.08 -9.33
CA PRO A 125 16.00 1.34 -9.00
C PRO A 125 15.88 2.24 -10.23
N LEU A 126 15.32 3.44 -10.06
CA LEU A 126 15.27 4.41 -11.16
C LEU A 126 16.70 4.52 -11.70
N HIS A 127 16.91 4.15 -12.97
CA HIS A 127 18.22 4.27 -13.59
C HIS A 127 18.72 5.68 -13.32
N ARG A 128 19.88 5.77 -12.66
CA ARG A 128 20.52 7.05 -12.36
C ARG A 128 20.76 7.74 -13.69
N ILE A 129 19.88 8.68 -14.06
CA ILE A 129 20.06 9.51 -15.25
C ILE A 129 21.40 10.22 -15.04
N LYS A 130 22.41 9.87 -15.84
CA LYS A 130 23.68 10.60 -15.85
C LYS A 130 23.33 12.02 -16.28
N MET A 131 23.65 13.01 -15.44
CA MET A 131 23.55 14.42 -15.84
C MET A 131 24.32 14.61 -17.14
N PRO A 132 23.74 15.25 -18.18
CA PRO A 132 24.49 15.68 -19.34
C PRO A 132 25.64 16.57 -18.86
N SER A 133 26.87 16.20 -19.17
CA SER A 133 28.01 17.07 -18.94
C SER A 133 27.93 18.23 -19.93
N PHE A 134 27.58 19.42 -19.45
CA PHE A 134 27.73 20.64 -20.23
C PHE A 134 29.23 20.94 -20.39
N PRO A 135 29.74 21.12 -21.61
CA PRO A 135 31.10 21.63 -21.79
C PRO A 135 31.20 23.00 -21.12
N LYS A 136 32.22 23.18 -20.27
CA LYS A 136 32.52 24.48 -19.67
C LYS A 136 32.79 25.48 -20.82
N PRO A 137 32.29 26.73 -20.74
CA PRO A 137 32.68 27.78 -21.67
C PRO A 137 34.21 27.90 -21.61
N GLN A 138 34.86 27.64 -22.73
CA GLN A 138 36.27 27.95 -22.88
C GLN A 138 36.37 29.38 -23.42
N VAL A 139 37.11 30.19 -22.67
CA VAL A 139 37.78 31.45 -23.04
C VAL A 139 36.92 32.72 -23.04
N ASP A 140 37.36 33.65 -22.21
CA ASP A 140 37.10 35.09 -22.26
C ASP A 140 37.07 35.59 -23.71
N VAL A 141 35.92 36.09 -24.16
CA VAL A 141 35.90 37.04 -25.26
C VAL A 141 36.20 38.39 -24.65
N ASP A 142 37.48 38.77 -24.71
CA ASP A 142 37.93 40.14 -24.47
C ASP A 142 37.23 41.07 -25.48
N MET A 143 36.24 41.84 -25.00
CA MET A 143 35.45 42.78 -25.79
C MET A 143 36.15 44.13 -25.98
N SER A 144 37.47 44.17 -25.92
CA SER A 144 38.27 45.38 -26.09
C SER A 144 38.71 45.55 -27.54
N GLN A 145 37.80 45.87 -28.46
CA GLN A 145 38.14 46.66 -29.67
C GLN A 145 36.93 47.49 -30.11
N GLU A 146 36.99 48.76 -29.73
CA GLU A 146 36.33 49.92 -30.33
C GLU A 146 36.92 50.18 -31.73
N ILE A 147 36.10 50.22 -32.79
CA ILE A 147 36.06 51.27 -33.83
C ILE A 147 34.67 51.29 -34.47
#